data_AF-A0A5B7UI08-F1
#
_entry.id   AF-A0A5B7UI08-F1
#
_cell.length_a   1.000
_cell.length_b   1.000
_cell.length_c   1.000
_cell.angle_alpha   90.00
_cell.angle_beta   90.00
_cell.angle_gamma   90.00
#
_symmetry.space_group_name_H-M   'P 1'
#
loop_
_entity.id
_entity.type
_entity.pdbx_description
1 polymer ?
#
loop_
_entity_poly.entity_id
_entity_poly.type
_entity_poly.pdbx_seq_one_letter_code
_entity_poly.pdbx_strand_id
1 'polypeptide(L)'
;MYKITVKNLAIIKIKKLLLEKHYYISMENFNISNNEEPISSLRWALYIFLSGIPLVGLILLIVWALGDGNIHRKNWARGMFIIYLIGIAIVIFSFMFLGLGGLFLSSLNSSQH
;
A
#
# COMPACT_ATOMS: atom_id res chain seq x y z
N MET A 1 -3.27 63.14 -4.02
CA MET A 1 -3.37 62.27 -2.83
C MET A 1 -4.36 61.16 -3.15
N TYR A 2 -3.88 59.96 -3.49
CA TYR A 2 -4.75 58.86 -3.91
C TYR A 2 -5.62 58.40 -2.73
N LYS A 3 -6.91 58.74 -2.77
CA LYS A 3 -7.94 58.21 -1.86
C LYS A 3 -8.23 56.77 -2.31
N ILE A 4 -7.36 55.83 -1.95
CA ILE A 4 -7.63 54.41 -2.16
C ILE A 4 -8.80 54.06 -1.24
N THR A 5 -10.00 53.99 -1.81
CA THR A 5 -11.22 53.65 -1.11
C THR A 5 -11.16 52.21 -0.60
N VAL A 6 -11.75 51.95 0.57
CA VAL A 6 -11.78 50.63 1.25
C VAL A 6 -12.22 49.50 0.32
N LYS A 7 -13.07 49.81 -0.68
CA LYS A 7 -13.50 48.92 -1.75
C LYS A 7 -12.33 48.35 -2.59
N ASN A 8 -11.34 49.18 -2.93
CA ASN A 8 -10.17 48.72 -3.70
C ASN A 8 -9.30 47.77 -2.87
N LEU A 9 -9.19 48.04 -1.57
CA LEU A 9 -8.46 47.16 -0.65
C LEU A 9 -9.16 45.81 -0.49
N ALA A 10 -10.50 45.79 -0.41
CA ALA A 10 -11.30 44.57 -0.38
C ALA A 10 -11.15 43.76 -1.67
N ILE A 11 -11.16 44.41 -2.85
CA ILE A 11 -10.96 43.75 -4.14
C ILE A 11 -9.57 43.10 -4.24
N ILE A 12 -8.52 43.80 -3.81
CA ILE A 12 -7.15 43.26 -3.80
C ILE A 12 -7.06 42.04 -2.86
N LYS A 13 -7.68 42.13 -1.67
CA LYS A 13 -7.68 41.03 -0.70
C LYS A 13 -8.44 39.81 -1.24
N ILE A 14 -9.58 40.00 -1.88
CA ILE A 14 -10.35 38.91 -2.51
C ILE A 14 -9.56 38.28 -3.65
N LYS A 15 -8.95 39.06 -4.55
CA LYS A 15 -8.10 38.52 -5.62
C LYS A 15 -6.92 37.73 -5.07
N LYS A 16 -6.27 38.21 -4.01
CA LYS A 16 -5.17 37.49 -3.35
C LYS A 16 -5.64 36.14 -2.79
N LEU A 17 -6.78 36.10 -2.10
CA LEU A 17 -7.35 34.86 -1.56
C LEU A 17 -7.75 33.87 -2.66
N LEU A 18 -8.28 34.36 -3.78
CA LEU A 18 -8.59 33.51 -4.93
C LEU A 18 -7.32 32.90 -5.53
N LEU A 19 -6.27 33.70 -5.73
CA LEU A 19 -4.99 33.21 -6.25
C LEU A 19 -4.36 32.17 -5.33
N GLU A 20 -4.39 32.39 -4.01
CA GLU A 20 -3.89 31.43 -3.03
C GLU A 20 -4.67 30.11 -3.10
N LYS A 21 -6.00 30.19 -3.14
CA LYS A 21 -6.86 29.00 -3.28
C LYS A 21 -6.54 28.21 -4.55
N HIS A 22 -6.36 28.87 -5.69
CA HIS A 22 -6.01 28.21 -6.95
C HIS A 22 -4.64 27.52 -6.89
N TYR A 23 -3.67 28.13 -6.20
CA TYR A 23 -2.36 27.52 -5.99
C TYR A 23 -2.46 26.23 -5.17
N TYR A 24 -3.18 26.23 -4.05
CA TYR A 24 -3.35 25.02 -3.23
C TYR A 24 -4.06 23.90 -4.01
N ILE A 25 -5.13 24.23 -4.75
CA ILE A 25 -5.84 23.23 -5.60
C ILE A 25 -4.91 22.63 -6.65
N SER A 26 -4.02 23.43 -7.25
CA SER A 26 -3.08 22.93 -8.25
C SER A 26 -2.06 21.96 -7.65
N MET A 27 -1.56 22.27 -6.44
CA MET A 27 -0.64 21.38 -5.71
C MET A 27 -1.31 20.08 -5.27
N GLU A 28 -2.55 20.15 -4.81
CA GLU A 28 -3.34 18.96 -4.45
C GLU A 28 -3.55 18.06 -5.68
N ASN A 29 -4.00 18.63 -6.80
CA ASN A 29 -4.18 17.89 -8.05
C ASN A 29 -2.87 17.28 -8.55
N PHE A 30 -1.74 17.98 -8.43
CA PHE A 30 -0.43 17.45 -8.79
C PHE A 30 0.00 16.28 -7.90
N ASN A 31 -0.24 16.36 -6.59
CA ASN A 31 0.04 15.25 -5.68
C ASN A 31 -0.84 14.03 -5.98
N ILE A 32 -2.13 14.25 -6.29
CA ILE A 32 -3.04 13.19 -6.71
C ILE A 32 -2.54 12.56 -8.02
N SER A 33 -2.19 13.37 -9.02
CA SER A 33 -1.70 12.84 -10.30
C SER A 33 -0.43 12.01 -10.14
N ASN A 34 0.55 12.47 -9.34
CA ASN A 34 1.77 11.70 -9.07
C ASN A 34 1.49 10.37 -8.34
N ASN A 35 0.51 10.35 -7.43
CA ASN A 35 0.12 9.13 -6.73
C ASN A 35 -0.64 8.15 -7.63
N GLU A 36 -1.27 8.62 -8.70
CA GLU A 36 -2.00 7.80 -9.66
C GLU A 36 -1.19 7.48 -10.93
N GLU A 37 0.08 7.89 -10.99
CA GLU A 37 0.90 7.62 -12.16
C GLU A 37 0.99 6.11 -12.46
N PRO A 38 0.81 5.71 -13.72
CA PRO A 38 0.91 4.30 -14.09
C PRO A 38 2.35 3.81 -13.86
N ILE A 39 2.46 2.69 -13.14
CA ILE A 39 3.75 2.05 -12.87
C ILE A 39 4.13 1.18 -14.08
N SER A 40 5.35 1.37 -14.59
CA SER A 40 5.87 0.58 -15.71
C SER A 40 6.00 -0.92 -15.38
N SER A 41 5.87 -1.77 -16.40
CA SER A 41 5.92 -3.23 -16.24
C SER A 41 7.23 -3.73 -15.63
N LEU A 42 8.36 -3.09 -15.96
CA LEU A 42 9.67 -3.43 -15.37
C LEU A 42 9.69 -3.16 -13.86
N ARG A 43 9.09 -2.06 -13.40
CA ARG A 43 8.98 -1.76 -11.97
C ARG A 43 8.07 -2.77 -11.27
N TRP A 44 6.96 -3.17 -11.90
CA TRP A 44 6.12 -4.26 -11.37
C TRP A 44 6.89 -5.57 -11.24
N ALA A 45 7.69 -5.94 -12.24
CA ALA A 45 8.53 -7.13 -12.18
C ALA A 45 9.51 -7.07 -10.99
N LEU A 46 10.13 -5.91 -10.75
CA LEU A 46 11.00 -5.71 -9.58
C LEU A 46 10.24 -5.82 -8.26
N TYR A 47 9.04 -5.25 -8.16
CA TYR A 47 8.22 -5.34 -6.95
C TYR A 47 7.85 -6.77 -6.62
N ILE A 48 7.43 -7.54 -7.63
CA ILE A 48 7.10 -8.96 -7.49
C ILE A 48 8.35 -9.75 -7.08
N PHE A 49 9.49 -9.54 -7.74
CA PHE A 49 10.75 -10.20 -7.43
C PHE A 49 11.20 -9.94 -5.98
N LEU A 50 11.22 -8.68 -5.54
CA LEU A 50 11.55 -8.32 -4.15
C LEU A 50 10.55 -8.91 -3.15
N SER A 51 9.25 -8.92 -3.49
CA SER A 51 8.21 -9.47 -2.62
C SER A 51 8.24 -10.99 -2.48
N GLY A 52 8.90 -11.69 -3.40
CA GLY A 52 9.08 -13.15 -3.34
C GLY A 52 10.13 -13.60 -2.32
N ILE A 53 10.96 -12.68 -1.83
CA ILE A 53 11.92 -12.96 -0.77
C ILE A 53 11.19 -12.92 0.58
N PRO A 54 11.16 -13.99 1.41
CA PRO A 54 10.24 -14.07 2.54
C PRO A 54 10.34 -12.91 3.55
N LEU A 55 11.55 -12.62 4.05
CA LEU A 55 11.78 -11.56 5.04
C LEU A 55 11.70 -10.16 4.41
N VAL A 56 12.39 -9.97 3.29
CA VAL A 56 12.47 -8.67 2.60
C VAL A 56 11.08 -8.30 2.06
N GLY A 57 10.39 -9.24 1.43
CA GLY A 57 9.05 -9.08 0.89
C GLY A 57 8.02 -8.77 1.95
N LEU A 58 8.06 -9.43 3.12
CA LEU A 58 7.17 -9.10 4.23
C LEU A 58 7.35 -7.65 4.69
N ILE A 59 8.60 -7.22 4.91
CA ILE A 59 8.91 -5.84 5.33
C ILE A 59 8.45 -4.85 4.24
N LEU A 60 8.74 -5.13 2.97
CA LEU A 60 8.35 -4.28 1.85
C LEU A 60 6.84 -4.14 1.71
N LEU A 61 6.10 -5.23 1.86
CA LEU A 61 4.64 -5.22 1.82
C LEU A 61 4.06 -4.36 2.95
N ILE A 62 4.61 -4.43 4.17
CA ILE A 62 4.18 -3.59 5.29
C ILE A 62 4.47 -2.11 5.01
N VAL A 63 5.72 -1.81 4.60
CA VAL A 63 6.15 -0.44 4.28
C VAL A 63 5.28 0.17 3.18
N TRP A 64 4.97 -0.59 2.12
CA TRP A 64 4.14 -0.08 1.02
C TRP A 64 2.64 -0.06 1.33
N ALA A 65 2.12 -0.98 2.15
CA ALA A 65 0.71 -1.01 2.51
C ALA A 65 0.32 0.17 3.43
N LEU A 66 1.23 0.56 4.32
CA LEU A 66 1.02 1.61 5.32
C LEU A 66 1.59 2.97 4.90
N GLY A 67 2.63 2.98 4.06
CA GLY A 67 3.29 4.21 3.62
C GLY A 67 2.50 5.03 2.60
N ASP A 68 3.08 6.17 2.24
CA ASP A 68 2.57 7.08 1.23
C ASP A 68 3.20 6.85 -0.14
N GLY A 69 2.56 7.36 -1.17
CA GLY A 69 3.00 7.27 -2.56
C GLY A 69 1.96 6.60 -3.45
N ASN A 70 2.44 5.94 -4.51
CA ASN A 70 1.59 5.47 -5.60
C ASN A 70 0.46 4.52 -5.15
N ILE A 71 -0.77 4.85 -5.51
CA ILE A 71 -1.98 4.15 -5.08
C ILE A 71 -2.03 2.70 -5.60
N HIS A 72 -1.54 2.46 -6.83
CA HIS A 72 -1.55 1.12 -7.41
C HIS A 72 -0.61 0.18 -6.65
N ARG A 73 0.59 0.66 -6.29
CA ARG A 73 1.54 -0.11 -5.47
C ARG A 73 1.00 -0.35 -4.06
N LYS A 74 0.42 0.69 -3.44
CA LYS A 74 -0.15 0.62 -2.08
C LYS A 74 -1.31 -0.37 -2.00
N ASN A 75 -2.24 -0.33 -2.94
CA ASN A 75 -3.37 -1.25 -2.99
C ASN A 75 -2.93 -2.69 -3.30
N TRP A 76 -1.97 -2.87 -4.21
CA TRP A 76 -1.38 -4.18 -4.46
C TRP A 76 -0.69 -4.75 -3.21
N ALA A 77 0.08 -3.94 -2.49
CA ALA A 77 0.76 -4.37 -1.26
C ALA A 77 -0.23 -4.80 -0.17
N ARG A 78 -1.34 -4.06 0.00
CA ARG A 78 -2.44 -4.44 0.91
C ARG A 78 -3.07 -5.78 0.53
N GLY A 79 -3.33 -6.00 -0.76
CA GLY A 79 -3.87 -7.28 -1.26
C GLY A 79 -2.89 -8.44 -1.04
N MET A 80 -1.61 -8.24 -1.35
CA MET A 80 -0.57 -9.24 -1.13
C MET A 80 -0.38 -9.58 0.35
N PHE A 81 -0.51 -8.61 1.25
CA PHE A 81 -0.44 -8.87 2.69
C PHE A 81 -1.53 -9.85 3.15
N ILE A 82 -2.76 -9.70 2.64
CA ILE A 82 -3.86 -10.64 2.90
C ILE A 82 -3.53 -12.04 2.37
N ILE A 83 -3.00 -12.14 1.14
CA ILE A 83 -2.58 -13.40 0.54
C ILE A 83 -1.49 -14.07 1.38
N TYR A 84 -0.52 -13.29 1.89
CA TYR A 84 0.53 -13.79 2.77
C TYR A 84 -0.03 -14.37 4.07
N LEU A 85 -0.97 -13.68 4.72
CA LEU A 85 -1.63 -14.20 5.92
C LEU A 85 -2.38 -15.51 5.66
N ILE A 86 -3.07 -15.60 4.52
CA ILE A 86 -3.75 -16.82 4.09
C ILE A 86 -2.73 -17.94 3.84
N GLY A 87 -1.62 -17.64 3.14
CA GLY A 87 -0.56 -18.61 2.88
C GLY A 87 0.06 -19.16 4.16
N ILE A 88 0.35 -18.30 5.13
CA ILE A 88 0.85 -18.71 6.46
C ILE A 88 -0.19 -19.60 7.17
N ALA A 89 -1.46 -19.21 7.15
CA ALA A 89 -2.52 -20.02 7.75
C ALA A 89 -2.59 -21.43 7.12
N ILE A 90 -2.58 -21.50 5.78
CA ILE A 90 -2.58 -22.78 5.04
C ILE A 90 -1.39 -23.64 5.45
N VAL A 91 -0.18 -23.07 5.48
CA VAL A 91 1.04 -23.81 5.87
C VAL A 91 0.91 -24.36 7.29
N ILE A 92 0.44 -23.57 8.25
CA ILE A 92 0.21 -24.00 9.63
C ILE A 92 -0.80 -25.15 9.68
N PHE A 93 -1.94 -25.01 8.99
CA PHE A 93 -2.95 -26.08 8.92
C PHE A 93 -2.38 -27.35 8.28
N SER A 94 -1.65 -27.25 7.18
CA SER A 94 -1.02 -28.39 6.53
C SER A 94 -0.06 -29.13 7.45
N PHE A 95 0.79 -28.42 8.20
CA PHE A 95 1.67 -29.06 9.19
C PHE A 95 0.90 -29.72 10.33
N MET A 96 -0.20 -29.10 10.78
CA MET A 96 -1.04 -29.69 11.83
C MET A 96 -1.69 -31.00 11.37
N PHE A 97 -2.27 -31.03 10.17
CA PHE A 97 -2.92 -32.24 9.63
C PHE A 97 -1.93 -33.32 9.17
N LEU A 98 -0.83 -32.95 8.50
CA LEU A 98 0.19 -33.91 8.07
C LEU A 98 1.02 -34.43 9.25
N GLY A 99 1.35 -33.57 10.22
CA GLY A 99 2.08 -33.96 11.42
C GLY A 99 1.27 -34.86 12.34
N LEU A 100 0.02 -34.49 12.66
CA LEU A 100 -0.86 -35.33 13.47
C LEU A 100 -1.28 -36.60 12.72
N GLY A 101 -1.54 -36.52 11.42
CA GLY A 101 -1.86 -37.67 10.57
C GLY A 101 -0.71 -38.66 10.49
N GLY A 102 0.54 -38.19 10.34
CA GLY A 102 1.73 -39.02 10.34
C GLY A 102 1.99 -39.71 11.67
N LEU A 103 1.84 -38.98 12.79
CA LEU A 103 1.94 -39.56 14.14
C LEU A 103 0.84 -40.58 14.42
N PHE A 104 -0.39 -40.30 13.98
CA PHE A 104 -1.52 -41.23 14.09
C PHE A 104 -1.29 -42.51 13.28
N LEU A 105 -0.84 -42.40 12.03
CA LEU A 105 -0.50 -43.56 11.20
C LEU A 105 0.65 -44.38 11.79
N SER A 106 1.67 -43.72 12.34
CA SER A 106 2.79 -44.39 12.99
C SER A 106 2.34 -45.12 14.27
N SER A 107 1.40 -44.55 15.02
CA SER A 107 0.79 -45.20 16.19
C SER A 107 0.00 -46.46 15.80
N LEU A 108 -0.78 -46.40 14.72
CA LEU A 108 -1.51 -47.56 14.18
C LEU A 108 -0.58 -48.67 13.67
N ASN A 109 0.59 -48.32 13.13
CA ASN A 109 1.56 -49.31 12.69
C ASN A 109 2.27 -49.99 13.88
N SER A 110 2.52 -49.24 14.96
CA SER A 110 3.18 -49.78 16.16
C SER A 110 2.30 -50.70 17.00
N SER A 111 0.98 -50.74 16.79
CA SER A 111 0.06 -51.63 17.50
C SER A 111 -0.19 -52.98 16.80
N GLN A 112 0.39 -53.18 15.60
CA GLN A 112 0.29 -54.41 14.81
C GLN A 112 1.50 -55.35 14.99
N HIS A 113 2.54 -54.89 15.70
CA HIS A 113 3.72 -55.66 16.11
C HIS A 113 3.72 -55.86 17.63
#